data_AF-A0A415URB7-F1
#
_entry.id   AF-A0A415URB7-F1
#
_cell.length_a   1.000
_cell.length_b   1.000
_cell.length_c   1.000
_cell.angle_alpha   90.00
_cell.angle_beta   90.00
_cell.angle_gamma   90.00
#
_symmetry.space_group_name_H-M   'P 1'
#
loop_
_entity.id
_entity.type
_entity.pdbx_description
1 polymer ?
#
loop_
_entity_poly.entity_id
_entity_poly.type
_entity_poly.pdbx_seq_one_letter_code
_entity_poly.pdbx_strand_id
1 'polypeptide(L)'
;MTDTPTEHTEGLLRIGEVARMFNLSVGTLRHYEQMGLLDPAHIDPASGYRYYGSRQLSTLNTISHLRVLDLPLAQIREFVTTRDVNLMQRQLAQQQELIERKRRELERVSRKIDNRLTLLHDALNTELDTICAIDAPELRCAVLRERVNPTDAYALEWQIRQLQKG
;
A
#
# COMPACT_ATOMS: atom_id res chain seq x y z
N MET A 1 -51.53 29.53 8.47
CA MET A 1 -52.35 28.95 7.39
C MET A 1 -51.41 28.67 6.24
N THR A 2 -51.04 27.46 5.84
CA THR A 2 -51.17 26.02 6.19
C THR A 2 -50.15 25.42 5.18
N ASP A 3 -49.20 24.55 5.45
CA ASP A 3 -49.10 23.37 6.29
C ASP A 3 -47.60 23.16 6.54
N THR A 4 -47.23 22.78 7.76
CA THR A 4 -45.95 22.12 8.01
C THR A 4 -46.27 20.64 8.17
N PRO A 5 -45.98 19.78 7.18
CA PRO A 5 -45.93 18.36 7.42
C PRO A 5 -44.56 17.84 6.99
N THR A 6 -43.66 17.61 7.95
CA THR A 6 -42.74 16.48 7.82
C THR A 6 -42.26 16.03 9.19
N GLU A 7 -43.15 15.29 9.86
CA GLU A 7 -42.75 14.31 10.86
C GLU A 7 -41.74 13.32 10.24
N HIS A 8 -40.75 12.92 11.04
CA HIS A 8 -39.76 11.86 10.83
C HIS A 8 -38.52 12.16 9.96
N THR A 9 -37.68 13.11 10.38
CA THR A 9 -36.25 13.15 10.00
C THR A 9 -35.34 13.06 11.23
N GLU A 10 -35.71 12.27 12.23
CA GLU A 10 -34.78 11.94 13.32
C GLU A 10 -33.77 10.91 12.79
N GLY A 11 -32.59 11.39 12.36
CA GLY A 11 -31.43 10.53 12.04
C GLY A 11 -30.95 10.53 10.58
N LEU A 12 -31.43 11.44 9.72
CA LEU A 12 -30.84 11.67 8.39
C LEU A 12 -29.91 12.89 8.39
N LEU A 13 -28.74 12.73 7.81
CA LEU A 13 -27.69 13.76 7.72
C LEU A 13 -27.51 14.23 6.29
N ARG A 14 -27.27 15.53 6.08
CA ARG A 14 -26.93 16.07 4.76
C ARG A 14 -25.54 15.61 4.32
N ILE A 15 -25.31 15.58 3.01
CA ILE A 15 -24.02 15.20 2.42
C ILE A 15 -22.81 15.93 3.06
N GLY A 16 -22.95 17.20 3.40
CA GLY A 16 -21.88 18.00 4.02
C GLY A 16 -21.62 17.66 5.49
N GLU A 17 -22.60 17.12 6.20
CA GLU A 17 -22.43 16.63 7.58
C GLU A 17 -21.74 15.28 7.58
N VAL A 18 -22.15 14.40 6.67
CA VAL A 18 -21.53 13.08 6.45
C VAL A 18 -20.07 13.23 6.00
N ALA A 19 -19.81 14.13 5.05
CA ALA A 19 -18.47 14.45 4.57
C ALA A 19 -17.54 14.84 5.73
N ARG A 20 -18.00 15.73 6.61
CA ARG A 20 -17.25 16.15 7.80
C ARG A 20 -17.05 15.00 8.79
N MET A 21 -18.08 14.19 9.05
CA MET A 21 -18.01 13.06 9.97
C MET A 21 -16.97 12.00 9.56
N PHE A 22 -16.86 11.72 8.26
CA PHE A 22 -15.93 10.73 7.71
C PHE A 22 -14.60 11.32 7.24
N ASN A 23 -14.39 12.63 7.45
CA ASN A 23 -13.25 13.38 6.92
C ASN A 23 -13.04 13.18 5.40
N LEU A 24 -14.15 13.14 4.66
CA LEU A 24 -14.19 13.01 3.20
C LEU A 24 -14.63 14.33 2.57
N SER A 25 -14.27 14.54 1.32
CA SER A 25 -14.86 15.63 0.55
C SER A 25 -16.28 15.26 0.11
N VAL A 26 -17.14 16.27 -0.07
CA VAL A 26 -18.46 16.08 -0.71
C VAL A 26 -18.30 15.47 -2.11
N GLY A 27 -17.23 15.81 -2.83
CA GLY A 27 -16.89 15.21 -4.12
C GLY A 27 -16.64 13.71 -4.03
N THR A 28 -15.97 13.24 -2.97
CA THR A 28 -15.72 11.81 -2.73
C THR A 28 -17.02 11.04 -2.50
N LEU A 29 -17.96 11.59 -1.72
CA LEU A 29 -19.27 10.97 -1.53
C LEU A 29 -20.07 10.89 -2.84
N ARG A 30 -20.06 11.96 -3.64
CA ARG A 30 -20.68 11.95 -4.98
C ARG A 30 -20.01 10.95 -5.92
N HIS A 31 -18.69 10.78 -5.82
CA HIS A 31 -17.98 9.78 -6.59
C HIS A 31 -18.38 8.36 -6.18
N TYR A 32 -18.53 8.10 -4.88
CA TYR A 32 -19.04 6.81 -4.39
C TYR A 32 -20.46 6.52 -4.90
N GLU A 33 -21.34 7.53 -4.93
CA GLU A 33 -22.66 7.41 -5.58
C GLU A 33 -22.55 7.05 -7.06
N GLN A 34 -21.74 7.80 -7.84
CA GLN A 34 -21.56 7.54 -9.27
C GLN A 34 -21.02 6.13 -9.56
N MET A 35 -20.22 5.59 -8.64
CA MET A 35 -19.69 4.23 -8.75
C MET A 35 -20.68 3.15 -8.30
N GLY A 36 -21.85 3.51 -7.77
CA GLY A 36 -22.83 2.60 -7.18
C GLY A 36 -22.36 1.98 -5.85
N LEU A 37 -21.44 2.65 -5.16
CA LEU A 37 -20.86 2.20 -3.91
C LEU A 37 -21.67 2.63 -2.68
N LEU A 38 -22.40 3.74 -2.80
CA LEU A 38 -23.22 4.31 -1.74
C LEU A 38 -24.36 5.12 -2.36
N ASP A 39 -25.60 4.78 -2.02
CA ASP A 39 -26.76 5.58 -2.45
C ASP A 39 -27.31 6.43 -1.29
N PRO A 40 -27.74 7.68 -1.52
CA PRO A 40 -28.39 8.49 -0.51
C PRO A 40 -29.68 7.81 -0.05
N ALA A 41 -30.01 7.95 1.23
CA ALA A 41 -31.27 7.43 1.77
C ALA A 41 -32.48 8.19 1.19
N HIS A 42 -32.31 9.49 0.94
CA HIS A 42 -33.33 10.33 0.38
C HIS A 42 -32.70 11.48 -0.43
N ILE A 43 -33.36 11.83 -1.54
CA ILE A 43 -33.06 13.02 -2.33
C ILE A 43 -34.31 13.88 -2.30
N ASP A 44 -34.17 15.10 -1.78
CA ASP A 44 -35.27 16.07 -1.74
C ASP A 44 -35.65 16.47 -3.19
N PRO A 45 -36.88 16.22 -3.64
CA PRO A 45 -37.31 16.53 -5.01
C PRO A 45 -37.30 18.03 -5.35
N ALA A 46 -37.46 18.92 -4.35
CA ALA A 46 -37.56 20.35 -4.57
C ALA A 46 -36.19 21.03 -4.68
N SER A 47 -35.23 20.58 -3.87
CA SER A 47 -33.90 21.22 -3.76
C SER A 47 -32.76 20.39 -4.35
N GLY A 48 -32.97 19.10 -4.57
CA GLY A 48 -31.92 18.14 -4.94
C GLY A 48 -30.94 17.81 -3.82
N TYR A 49 -31.21 18.23 -2.58
CA TYR A 49 -30.36 17.90 -1.44
C TYR A 49 -30.39 16.41 -1.13
N ARG A 50 -29.22 15.86 -0.80
CA ARG A 50 -29.01 14.44 -0.47
C ARG A 50 -28.91 14.25 1.03
N TYR A 51 -29.61 13.24 1.51
CA TYR A 51 -29.69 12.85 2.90
C TYR A 51 -29.26 11.38 3.08
N TYR A 52 -28.51 11.09 4.14
CA TYR A 52 -27.96 9.77 4.44
C TYR A 52 -28.35 9.35 5.85
N GLY A 53 -28.76 8.10 6.02
CA GLY A 53 -29.13 7.54 7.31
C GLY A 53 -28.12 6.53 7.84
N SER A 54 -28.48 5.89 8.95
CA SER A 54 -27.65 4.88 9.63
C SER A 54 -27.11 3.78 8.72
N ARG A 55 -27.89 3.30 7.75
CA ARG A 55 -27.46 2.29 6.76
C ARG A 55 -26.30 2.78 5.90
N GLN A 56 -26.36 4.02 5.43
CA GLN A 56 -25.31 4.65 4.64
C GLN A 56 -24.07 4.91 5.49
N LEU A 57 -24.24 5.34 6.75
CA LEU A 57 -23.10 5.52 7.67
C LEU A 57 -22.40 4.18 7.96
N SER A 58 -23.16 3.10 8.18
CA SER A 58 -22.61 1.75 8.34
C SER A 58 -21.83 1.30 7.09
N THR A 59 -22.36 1.58 5.90
CA THR A 59 -21.69 1.27 4.64
C THR A 59 -20.39 2.08 4.47
N LEU A 60 -20.43 3.38 4.80
CA LEU A 60 -19.25 4.24 4.79
C LEU A 60 -18.17 3.81 5.78
N ASN A 61 -18.54 3.31 6.96
CA ASN A 61 -17.59 2.71 7.90
C ASN A 61 -16.88 1.50 7.28
N THR A 62 -17.62 0.60 6.66
CA THR A 62 -17.04 -0.55 5.94
C THR A 62 -16.11 -0.10 4.81
N ILE A 63 -16.53 0.86 3.99
CA ILE A 63 -15.70 1.41 2.92
C ILE A 63 -14.41 2.01 3.51
N SER A 64 -14.51 2.82 4.56
CA SER A 64 -13.36 3.45 5.23
C SER A 64 -12.36 2.41 5.71
N HIS A 65 -12.82 1.39 6.44
CA HIS A 65 -11.96 0.32 6.94
C HIS A 65 -11.24 -0.43 5.81
N LEU A 66 -11.94 -0.71 4.70
CA LEU A 66 -11.35 -1.44 3.57
C LEU A 66 -10.40 -0.58 2.74
N ARG A 67 -10.64 0.73 2.68
CA ARG A 67 -9.71 1.67 2.03
C ARG A 67 -8.38 1.77 2.76
N VAL A 68 -8.37 1.65 4.09
CA VAL A 68 -7.13 1.59 4.89
C VAL A 68 -6.30 0.35 4.56
N LEU A 69 -6.92 -0.73 4.08
CA LEU A 69 -6.24 -1.95 3.66
C LEU A 69 -5.77 -1.92 2.20
N ASP A 70 -5.71 -0.73 1.59
CA ASP A 70 -5.34 -0.51 0.18
C ASP A 70 -6.16 -1.30 -0.84
N LEU A 71 -7.39 -1.71 -0.49
CA LEU A 71 -8.28 -2.36 -1.43
C LEU A 71 -8.76 -1.39 -2.53
N PRO A 72 -8.76 -1.81 -3.81
CA PRO A 72 -9.36 -1.04 -4.89
C PRO A 72 -10.86 -0.82 -4.68
N LEU A 73 -11.37 0.38 -5.00
CA LEU A 73 -12.80 0.72 -4.86
C LEU A 73 -13.73 -0.26 -5.60
N ALA A 74 -13.29 -0.84 -6.71
CA ALA A 74 -14.06 -1.84 -7.45
C ALA A 74 -14.30 -3.13 -6.63
N GLN A 75 -13.30 -3.58 -5.87
CA GLN A 75 -13.41 -4.76 -5.00
C GLN A 75 -14.29 -4.45 -3.78
N ILE A 76 -14.12 -3.25 -3.20
CA ILE A 76 -14.97 -2.78 -2.10
C ILE A 76 -16.43 -2.72 -2.54
N ARG A 77 -16.71 -2.22 -3.75
CA ARG A 77 -18.07 -2.19 -4.31
C ARG A 77 -18.66 -3.59 -4.42
N GLU A 78 -17.91 -4.52 -5.01
CA GLU A 78 -18.36 -5.90 -5.16
C GLU A 78 -18.76 -6.50 -3.80
N PHE A 79 -17.95 -6.28 -2.76
CA PHE A 79 -18.28 -6.72 -1.42
C PHE A 79 -19.52 -6.02 -0.83
N VAL A 80 -19.62 -4.70 -0.94
CA VAL A 80 -20.76 -3.93 -0.40
C VAL A 80 -22.08 -4.35 -1.06
N THR A 81 -22.05 -4.66 -2.36
CA THR A 81 -23.22 -5.10 -3.12
C THR A 81 -23.59 -6.57 -2.85
N THR A 82 -22.60 -7.48 -2.87
CA THR A 82 -22.87 -8.93 -2.74
C THR A 82 -22.97 -9.40 -1.29
N ARG A 83 -22.31 -8.70 -0.36
CA ARG A 83 -22.09 -9.11 1.03
C ARG A 83 -21.49 -10.52 1.16
N ASP A 84 -20.74 -10.97 0.16
CA ASP A 84 -20.08 -12.27 0.16
C ASP A 84 -18.80 -12.22 1.00
N VAL A 85 -18.88 -12.82 2.19
CA VAL A 85 -17.76 -12.91 3.14
C VAL A 85 -16.61 -13.76 2.59
N ASN A 86 -16.90 -14.80 1.79
CA ASN A 86 -15.86 -15.66 1.22
C ASN A 86 -15.07 -14.93 0.14
N LEU A 87 -15.73 -14.10 -0.67
CA LEU A 87 -15.05 -13.22 -1.62
C LEU A 87 -14.12 -12.24 -0.88
N MET A 88 -14.63 -11.60 0.17
CA MET A 88 -13.86 -10.64 0.96
C MET A 88 -12.61 -11.28 1.58
N GLN A 89 -12.76 -12.46 2.19
CA GLN A 89 -11.65 -13.20 2.77
C GLN A 89 -10.57 -13.50 1.74
N ARG A 90 -10.96 -13.93 0.52
CA ARG A 90 -10.01 -14.19 -0.58
C ARG A 90 -9.28 -12.92 -1.03
N GLN A 91 -10.01 -11.80 -1.19
CA GLN A 91 -9.41 -10.51 -1.58
C GLN A 91 -8.40 -10.03 -0.52
N LEU A 92 -8.74 -10.11 0.76
CA LEU A 92 -7.84 -9.73 1.86
C LEU A 92 -6.60 -10.63 1.92
N ALA A 93 -6.75 -11.94 1.74
CA ALA A 93 -5.61 -12.86 1.69
C ALA A 93 -4.66 -12.53 0.52
N GLN A 94 -5.20 -12.19 -0.65
CA GLN A 94 -4.41 -11.77 -1.81
C GLN A 94 -3.66 -10.46 -1.56
N GLN A 95 -4.30 -9.47 -0.91
CA GLN A 95 -3.62 -8.22 -0.53
C GLN A 95 -2.51 -8.46 0.48
N GLN A 96 -2.76 -9.30 1.49
CA GLN A 96 -1.74 -9.67 2.47
C GLN A 96 -0.53 -10.32 1.80
N GLU A 97 -0.75 -11.22 0.84
CA GLU A 97 0.34 -11.85 0.09
C GLU A 97 1.14 -10.81 -0.73
N LEU A 98 0.46 -9.85 -1.36
CA LEU A 98 1.11 -8.77 -2.11
C LEU A 98 1.99 -7.89 -1.20
N ILE A 99 1.47 -7.51 -0.03
CA ILE A 99 2.22 -6.74 0.97
C ILE A 99 3.46 -7.52 1.41
N GLU A 100 3.32 -8.81 1.70
CA GLU A 100 4.44 -9.66 2.10
C GLU A 100 5.49 -9.82 1.00
N ARG A 101 5.09 -9.87 -0.27
CA ARG A 101 6.03 -9.85 -1.40
C ARG A 101 6.82 -8.54 -1.45
N LYS A 102 6.14 -7.40 -1.34
CA LYS A 102 6.79 -6.08 -1.32
C LYS A 102 7.74 -5.93 -0.12
N ARG A 103 7.33 -6.40 1.06
CA ARG A 103 8.19 -6.40 2.26
C ARG A 103 9.50 -7.15 2.00
N ARG A 104 9.41 -8.37 1.47
CA ARG A 104 10.60 -9.17 1.13
C ARG A 104 11.50 -8.50 0.09
N GLU A 105 10.92 -7.80 -0.87
CA GLU A 105 11.67 -7.03 -1.87
C GLU A 105 12.43 -5.86 -1.23
N LEU A 106 11.74 -5.05 -0.42
CA LEU A 106 12.34 -3.94 0.31
C LEU A 106 13.45 -4.42 1.25
N GLU A 107 13.27 -5.55 1.93
CA GLU A 107 14.31 -6.16 2.78
C GLU A 107 15.53 -6.64 1.99
N ARG A 108 15.36 -7.09 0.75
CA ARG A 108 16.50 -7.42 -0.13
C ARG A 108 17.27 -6.16 -0.53
N VAL A 109 16.56 -5.07 -0.83
CA VAL A 109 17.18 -3.79 -1.17
C VAL A 109 17.90 -3.19 0.03
N SER A 110 17.26 -3.16 1.20
CA SER A 110 17.87 -2.68 2.45
C SER A 110 19.19 -3.39 2.73
N ARG A 111 19.21 -4.74 2.68
CA ARG A 111 20.44 -5.51 2.89
C ARG A 111 21.55 -5.19 1.90
N LYS A 112 21.22 -4.87 0.64
CA LYS A 112 22.22 -4.45 -0.35
C LYS A 112 22.81 -3.07 0.00
N ILE A 113 21.97 -2.16 0.50
CA ILE A 113 22.40 -0.84 0.97
C ILE A 113 23.32 -0.99 2.17
N ASP A 114 22.90 -1.78 3.17
CA ASP A 114 23.68 -2.01 4.40
C ASP A 114 25.05 -2.59 4.07
N ASN A 115 25.11 -3.63 3.23
CA ASN A 115 26.38 -4.21 2.77
C ASN A 115 27.26 -3.17 2.06
N ARG A 116 26.68 -2.29 1.24
CA ARG A 116 27.43 -1.26 0.53
C ARG A 116 27.96 -0.20 1.49
N LEU A 117 27.19 0.17 2.50
CA LEU A 117 27.61 1.11 3.54
C LEU A 117 28.77 0.53 4.36
N THR A 118 28.72 -0.74 4.75
CA THR A 118 29.84 -1.41 5.42
C THR A 118 31.11 -1.37 4.57
N LEU A 119 31.03 -1.75 3.28
CA LEU A 119 32.20 -1.70 2.39
C LEU A 119 32.79 -0.29 2.24
N LEU A 120 31.94 0.74 2.17
CA LEU A 120 32.40 2.12 2.09
C LEU A 120 33.02 2.59 3.40
N HIS A 121 32.42 2.20 4.53
CA HIS A 121 32.97 2.51 5.85
C HIS A 121 34.36 1.89 6.02
N ASP A 122 34.52 0.62 5.65
CA ASP A 122 35.82 -0.05 5.72
C ASP A 122 36.84 0.63 4.81
N ALA A 123 36.47 0.93 3.56
CA ALA A 123 37.37 1.59 2.61
C ALA A 123 37.83 2.99 3.05
N LEU A 124 36.99 3.74 3.74
CA LEU A 124 37.33 5.08 4.24
C LEU A 124 38.23 5.05 5.48
N ASN A 125 38.16 3.98 6.28
CA ASN A 125 38.84 3.90 7.58
C ASN A 125 40.02 2.92 7.60
N THR A 126 40.24 2.17 6.52
CA THR A 126 41.38 1.24 6.42
C THR A 126 42.66 2.01 6.14
N GLU A 127 43.69 1.76 6.95
CA GLU A 127 45.05 2.23 6.67
C GLU A 127 45.65 1.45 5.49
N LEU A 128 46.08 2.18 4.46
CA LEU A 128 46.74 1.59 3.30
C LEU A 128 48.19 1.23 3.63
N ASP A 129 48.74 0.27 2.87
CA ASP A 129 50.13 -0.21 2.97
C ASP A 129 50.53 -0.88 4.30
N THR A 130 49.54 -1.23 5.13
CA THR A 130 49.75 -1.96 6.39
C THR A 130 49.11 -3.34 6.33
N ILE A 131 49.87 -4.39 6.68
CA ILE A 131 49.33 -5.75 6.82
C ILE A 131 48.75 -5.91 8.22
N CYS A 132 47.47 -6.26 8.30
CA CYS A 132 46.78 -6.57 9.55
C CYS A 132 46.06 -7.92 9.47
N ALA A 133 45.89 -8.56 10.63
CA ALA A 133 45.01 -9.72 10.76
C ALA A 133 43.60 -9.22 11.08
N ILE A 134 42.59 -9.73 10.37
CA ILE A 134 41.18 -9.43 10.62
C ILE A 134 40.41 -10.71 10.91
N ASP A 135 39.49 -10.64 11.86
CA ASP A 135 38.49 -11.68 12.09
C ASP A 135 37.28 -11.40 11.19
N ALA A 136 37.00 -12.32 10.27
CA ALA A 136 35.85 -12.25 9.38
C ALA A 136 34.86 -13.38 9.69
N PRO A 137 33.54 -13.12 9.63
CA PRO A 137 32.54 -14.17 9.74
C PRO A 137 32.63 -15.14 8.55
N GLU A 138 31.92 -16.26 8.63
CA GLU A 138 31.86 -17.21 7.51
C GLU A 138 31.31 -16.53 6.24
N LEU A 139 32.12 -16.54 5.17
CA LEU A 139 31.81 -15.87 3.91
C LEU A 139 31.38 -16.88 2.85
N ARG A 140 30.29 -16.57 2.15
CA ARG A 140 29.90 -17.30 0.94
C ARG A 140 30.73 -16.78 -0.23
N CYS A 141 31.74 -17.55 -0.61
CA CYS A 141 32.62 -17.22 -1.72
C CYS A 141 32.19 -17.94 -3.00
N ALA A 142 32.29 -17.25 -4.14
CA ALA A 142 32.26 -17.86 -5.47
C ALA A 142 33.68 -17.81 -6.05
N VAL A 143 34.08 -18.87 -6.75
CA VAL A 143 35.45 -18.99 -7.29
C VAL A 143 35.40 -19.06 -8.80
N LEU A 144 36.15 -18.17 -9.46
CA LEU A 144 36.46 -18.29 -10.86
C LEU A 144 37.67 -19.22 -11.04
N ARG A 145 37.52 -20.28 -11.85
CA ARG A 145 38.60 -21.25 -12.11
C ARG A 145 39.54 -20.83 -13.25
N GLU A 146 39.21 -19.75 -13.95
CA GLU A 146 40.03 -19.17 -15.01
C GLU A 146 41.09 -18.24 -14.41
N ARG A 147 42.31 -18.27 -14.97
CA ARG A 147 43.35 -17.31 -14.58
C ARG A 147 42.99 -15.93 -15.13
N VAL A 148 42.91 -14.96 -14.24
CA VAL A 148 42.74 -13.54 -14.56
C VAL A 148 44.02 -12.81 -14.23
N ASN A 149 44.43 -11.89 -15.11
CA ASN A 149 45.56 -11.01 -14.89
C ASN A 149 45.07 -9.55 -14.93
N PRO A 150 44.58 -9.00 -13.80
CA PRO A 150 44.00 -7.67 -13.78
C PRO A 150 45.08 -6.62 -14.02
N THR A 151 44.95 -5.87 -15.12
CA THR A 151 45.83 -4.75 -15.48
C THR A 151 45.44 -3.44 -14.80
N ASP A 152 44.18 -3.30 -14.38
CA ASP A 152 43.66 -2.15 -13.66
C ASP A 152 42.45 -2.53 -12.78
N ALA A 153 41.88 -1.53 -12.08
CA ALA A 153 40.75 -1.70 -11.18
C ALA A 153 39.46 -2.20 -11.86
N TYR A 154 39.34 -2.08 -13.19
CA TYR A 154 38.14 -2.45 -13.96
C TYR A 154 38.32 -3.75 -14.74
N ALA A 155 39.55 -4.26 -14.87
CA ALA A 155 39.90 -5.44 -15.63
C ALA A 155 39.15 -6.72 -15.21
N LEU A 156 38.55 -6.73 -14.02
CA LEU A 156 37.77 -7.86 -13.49
C LEU A 156 36.25 -7.70 -13.63
N GLU A 157 35.73 -6.56 -14.11
CA GLU A 157 34.27 -6.32 -14.13
C GLU A 157 33.53 -7.39 -14.95
N TRP A 158 34.09 -7.80 -16.08
CA TRP A 158 33.48 -8.80 -16.94
C TRP A 158 33.35 -10.16 -16.22
N GLN A 159 34.41 -10.61 -15.55
CA GLN A 159 34.45 -11.86 -14.80
C GLN A 159 33.51 -11.81 -13.58
N ILE A 160 33.46 -10.68 -12.88
CA ILE A 160 32.52 -10.46 -11.77
C ILE A 160 31.07 -10.60 -12.28
N ARG A 161 30.75 -10.04 -13.45
CA ARG A 161 29.41 -10.20 -14.05
C ARG A 161 29.08 -11.64 -14.45
N GLN A 162 30.06 -12.45 -14.85
CA GLN A 162 29.82 -13.87 -15.12
C GLN A 162 29.45 -14.63 -13.85
N LEU A 163 30.12 -14.33 -12.73
CA LEU A 163 29.83 -14.95 -11.42
C LEU A 163 28.45 -14.57 -10.85
N GLN A 164 27.89 -13.43 -11.25
CA GLN A 164 26.57 -12.96 -10.79
C GLN A 164 25.38 -13.56 -11.54
N LYS A 165 25.62 -14.26 -12.67
CA LYS A 165 24.56 -14.83 -13.52
C LYS A 165 24.23 -16.30 -13.22
N GLY A 166 25.07 -16.98 -12.43
CA GLY A 166 24.85 -18.36 -11.94
C GLY A 166 24.20 -18.36 -10.57
#